data_AF-A0A448ZEH0-F1
#
_entry.id   AF-A0A448ZEH0-F1
#
_cell.length_a   1.000
_cell.length_b   1.000
_cell.length_c   1.000
_cell.angle_alpha   90.00
_cell.angle_beta   90.00
_cell.angle_gamma   90.00
#
_symmetry.space_group_name_H-M   'P 1'
#
loop_
_entity.id
_entity.type
_entity.pdbx_description
1 polymer ?
#
loop_
_entity_poly.entity_id
_entity_poly.type
_entity_poly.pdbx_seq_one_letter_code
_entity_poly.pdbx_strand_id
1 'polypeptide(L)'
;MADEGTKIESVGLAPEVFVLVAAHAAVHPASPVHGVLVGSREGGRISVHGAYPVCHETPTGVLVETALSLVQSSLEEDTSNETTTEIVGWFTAPELLHEKAPGPVALRIVASLAAATSGGGTDPVLLVVDNEALLALAGGGGAVLASEAVRAFGKDLGRQWKEPVGSLAVESDAGAAEAAASAIREATGAAAGPFVRDLVDHWKAGAASEWTTAASLAAFTKKHT
;
A
#
# COMPACT_ATOMS: atom_id res chain seq x y z
N MET A 1 -24.27 9.44 19.32
CA MET A 1 -23.63 10.48 18.50
C MET A 1 -22.92 9.75 17.39
N ALA A 2 -23.17 10.09 16.12
CA ALA A 2 -22.43 9.49 15.02
C ALA A 2 -21.01 10.04 15.09
N ASP A 3 -20.03 9.15 15.18
CA ASP A 3 -18.62 9.49 15.04
C ASP A 3 -18.41 9.91 13.58
N GLU A 4 -18.48 11.21 13.32
CA GLU A 4 -18.11 11.81 12.04
C GLU A 4 -16.58 11.87 12.03
N GLY A 5 -15.95 10.76 11.69
CA GLY A 5 -14.52 10.71 11.43
C GLY A 5 -14.11 11.82 10.46
N THR A 6 -12.91 12.39 10.67
CA THR A 6 -12.44 13.48 9.80
C THR A 6 -12.26 12.96 8.38
N LYS A 7 -12.91 13.61 7.41
CA LYS A 7 -12.80 13.27 5.99
C LYS A 7 -11.34 13.39 5.53
N ILE A 8 -10.87 12.44 4.73
CA ILE A 8 -9.55 12.50 4.12
C ILE A 8 -9.56 13.56 3.02
N GLU A 9 -8.74 14.60 3.17
CA GLU A 9 -8.59 15.69 2.21
C GLU A 9 -7.46 15.42 1.21
N SER A 10 -6.34 14.89 1.72
CA SER A 10 -5.16 14.61 0.90
C SER A 10 -4.37 13.42 1.41
N VAL A 11 -3.70 12.74 0.47
CA VAL A 11 -2.84 11.60 0.73
C VAL A 11 -1.48 11.85 0.07
N GLY A 12 -0.40 11.78 0.85
CA GLY A 12 0.98 11.79 0.35
C GLY A 12 1.59 10.40 0.48
N LEU A 13 2.26 9.92 -0.56
CA LEU A 13 3.00 8.65 -0.56
C LEU A 13 4.50 8.90 -0.68
N ALA A 14 5.28 8.27 0.20
CA ALA A 14 6.71 8.17 0.03
C ALA A 14 7.06 7.34 -1.23
N PRO A 15 8.18 7.63 -1.91
CA PRO A 15 8.54 6.96 -3.15
C PRO A 15 8.68 5.43 -2.98
N GLU A 16 9.33 4.98 -1.91
CA GLU A 16 9.58 3.57 -1.62
C GLU A 16 8.30 2.77 -1.34
N VAL A 17 7.26 3.43 -0.82
CA VAL A 17 5.93 2.82 -0.63
C VAL A 17 5.33 2.51 -1.99
N PHE A 18 5.38 3.46 -2.93
CA PHE A 18 4.89 3.23 -4.28
C PHE A 18 5.68 2.11 -4.99
N VAL A 19 7.01 2.14 -4.91
CA VAL A 19 7.87 1.10 -5.51
C VAL A 19 7.53 -0.28 -4.96
N LEU A 20 7.36 -0.42 -3.64
CA LEU A 20 6.98 -1.69 -3.00
C LEU A 20 5.64 -2.21 -3.50
N VAL A 21 4.61 -1.35 -3.47
CA VAL A 21 3.24 -1.71 -3.85
C VAL A 21 3.19 -2.11 -5.34
N ALA A 22 3.85 -1.35 -6.20
CA ALA A 22 3.94 -1.63 -7.63
C ALA A 22 4.68 -2.95 -7.91
N ALA A 23 5.81 -3.18 -7.25
CA ALA A 23 6.57 -4.40 -7.42
C ALA A 23 5.82 -5.64 -6.87
N HIS A 24 5.12 -5.52 -5.73
CA HIS A 24 4.29 -6.61 -5.20
C HIS A 24 3.21 -7.04 -6.20
N ALA A 25 2.48 -6.07 -6.77
CA ALA A 25 1.47 -6.36 -7.78
C ALA A 25 2.08 -7.00 -9.06
N ALA A 26 3.24 -6.53 -9.50
CA ALA A 26 3.88 -7.03 -10.70
C ALA A 26 4.50 -8.44 -10.56
N VAL A 27 4.93 -8.83 -9.35
CA VAL A 27 5.40 -10.20 -9.06
C VAL A 27 4.24 -11.21 -9.14
N HIS A 28 3.01 -10.76 -8.87
CA HIS A 28 1.82 -11.61 -8.86
C HIS A 28 0.74 -11.08 -9.83
N PRO A 29 1.02 -10.99 -11.14
CA PRO A 29 0.18 -10.26 -12.10
C PRO A 29 -1.20 -10.88 -12.36
N ALA A 30 -1.40 -12.13 -11.95
CA ALA A 30 -2.66 -12.88 -12.10
C ALA A 30 -3.35 -13.15 -10.77
N SER A 31 -2.93 -12.48 -9.69
CA SER A 31 -3.53 -12.59 -8.37
C SER A 31 -3.82 -11.21 -7.80
N PRO A 32 -4.90 -11.05 -7.01
CA PRO A 32 -5.04 -9.85 -6.21
C PRO A 32 -3.93 -9.81 -5.16
N VAL A 33 -3.33 -8.64 -4.96
CA VAL A 33 -2.39 -8.40 -3.87
C VAL A 33 -2.96 -7.46 -2.85
N HIS A 34 -2.50 -7.58 -1.61
CA HIS A 34 -2.97 -6.79 -0.50
C HIS A 34 -1.86 -6.47 0.50
N GLY A 35 -1.98 -5.35 1.21
CA GLY A 35 -1.11 -5.08 2.35
C GLY A 35 -1.51 -3.88 3.19
N VAL A 36 -0.75 -3.67 4.27
CA VAL A 36 -0.98 -2.63 5.28
C VAL A 36 -0.20 -1.38 4.91
N LEU A 37 -0.81 -0.21 5.10
CA LEU A 37 -0.17 1.10 4.97
C LEU A 37 0.10 1.69 6.34
N VAL A 38 1.30 2.21 6.52
CA VAL A 38 1.80 2.83 7.75
C VAL A 38 2.19 4.27 7.47
N GLY A 39 1.87 5.16 8.40
CA GLY A 39 1.89 6.57 8.14
C GLY A 39 1.71 7.44 9.38
N SER A 40 1.49 8.72 9.13
CA SER A 40 0.99 9.68 10.12
C SER A 40 -0.29 10.33 9.60
N ARG A 41 -1.12 10.79 10.55
CA ARG A 41 -2.39 11.49 10.27
C ARG A 41 -2.36 12.88 10.90
N GLU A 42 -2.66 13.91 10.13
CA GLU A 42 -2.73 15.29 10.63
C GLU A 42 -3.88 16.05 9.94
N GLY A 43 -4.94 16.39 10.67
CA GLY A 43 -5.99 17.29 10.19
C GLY A 43 -6.63 16.92 8.84
N GLY A 44 -6.93 15.63 8.60
CA GLY A 44 -7.49 15.14 7.33
C GLY A 44 -6.45 14.84 6.24
N ARG A 45 -5.16 15.09 6.49
CA ARG A 45 -4.05 14.66 5.66
C ARG A 45 -3.47 13.34 6.17
N ILE A 46 -3.23 12.41 5.25
CA ILE A 46 -2.53 11.15 5.52
C ILE A 46 -1.19 11.17 4.79
N SER A 47 -0.11 10.98 5.52
CA SER A 47 1.23 10.81 4.96
C SER A 47 1.65 9.36 5.14
N VAL A 48 1.73 8.61 4.04
CA VAL A 48 2.12 7.20 4.01
C VAL A 48 3.61 7.10 3.77
N HIS A 49 4.34 6.62 4.77
CA HIS A 49 5.80 6.49 4.74
C HIS A 49 6.28 5.03 4.88
N GLY A 50 5.37 4.11 5.20
CA GLY A 50 5.65 2.68 5.26
C GLY A 50 4.55 1.83 4.64
N ALA A 51 4.91 0.63 4.20
CA ALA A 51 3.96 -0.38 3.75
C ALA A 51 4.49 -1.79 4.00
N TYR A 52 3.55 -2.71 4.23
CA TYR A 52 3.81 -4.12 4.53
C TYR A 52 2.92 -5.01 3.64
N PRO A 53 3.49 -5.69 2.63
CA PRO A 53 2.78 -6.61 1.75
C PRO A 53 2.26 -7.81 2.55
N VAL A 54 0.96 -8.08 2.55
CA VAL A 54 0.38 -9.16 3.35
C VAL A 54 0.23 -10.43 2.54
N CYS A 55 -0.40 -10.37 1.37
CA CYS A 55 -0.63 -11.57 0.56
C CYS A 55 -0.90 -11.28 -0.91
N HIS A 56 -0.71 -12.30 -1.72
CA HIS A 56 -1.04 -12.39 -3.15
C HIS A 56 -2.19 -13.38 -3.42
N GLU A 57 -3.13 -13.45 -2.49
CA GLU A 57 -4.31 -14.30 -2.54
C GLU A 57 -5.46 -13.62 -1.79
N THR A 58 -6.66 -14.22 -1.83
CA THR A 58 -7.79 -13.70 -1.06
C THR A 58 -7.49 -13.78 0.45
N PRO A 59 -7.41 -12.66 1.18
CA PRO A 59 -6.99 -12.66 2.56
C PRO A 59 -8.05 -13.30 3.46
N THR A 60 -7.60 -14.14 4.39
CA THR A 60 -8.44 -14.68 5.46
C THR A 60 -8.41 -13.76 6.68
N GLY A 61 -9.44 -13.82 7.53
CA GLY A 61 -9.48 -13.00 8.76
C GLY A 61 -8.26 -13.22 9.65
N VAL A 62 -7.86 -14.48 9.85
CA VAL A 62 -6.68 -14.84 10.66
C VAL A 62 -5.39 -14.25 10.10
N LEU A 63 -5.22 -14.28 8.77
CA LEU A 63 -4.06 -13.70 8.11
C LEU A 63 -4.01 -12.19 8.31
N VAL A 64 -5.14 -11.49 8.14
CA VAL A 64 -5.23 -10.04 8.34
C VAL A 64 -4.96 -9.67 9.80
N GLU A 65 -5.58 -10.36 10.75
CA GLU A 65 -5.36 -10.12 12.18
C GLU A 65 -3.90 -10.30 12.57
N THR A 66 -3.28 -11.40 12.11
CA THR A 66 -1.86 -11.68 12.37
C THR A 66 -0.96 -10.60 11.77
N ALA A 67 -1.20 -10.22 10.52
CA ALA A 67 -0.44 -9.16 9.86
C ALA A 67 -0.54 -7.84 10.61
N LEU A 68 -1.75 -7.42 11.00
CA LEU A 68 -1.97 -6.18 11.74
C LEU A 68 -1.28 -6.21 13.12
N SER A 69 -1.34 -7.33 13.85
CA SER A 69 -0.63 -7.47 15.13
C SER A 69 0.88 -7.40 14.98
N LEU A 70 1.46 -8.03 13.96
CA LEU A 70 2.90 -7.98 13.70
C LEU A 70 3.36 -6.57 13.32
N VAL A 71 2.60 -5.90 12.44
CA VAL A 71 2.88 -4.51 12.06
C VAL A 71 2.79 -3.61 13.29
N GLN A 72 1.70 -3.69 14.06
CA GLN A 72 1.52 -2.90 15.28
C GLN A 72 2.69 -3.08 16.27
N SER A 73 3.12 -4.33 16.52
CA SER A 73 4.27 -4.61 17.37
C SER A 73 5.55 -3.98 16.83
N SER A 74 5.78 -4.01 15.51
CA SER A 74 6.93 -3.37 14.87
C SER A 74 6.92 -1.85 15.05
N LEU A 75 5.74 -1.21 15.05
CA LEU A 75 5.65 0.25 15.23
C LEU A 75 5.89 0.67 16.68
N GLU A 76 5.52 -0.17 17.65
CA GLU A 76 5.73 0.09 19.08
C GLU A 76 7.21 0.01 19.47
N GLU A 77 7.98 -0.85 18.81
CA GLU A 77 9.44 -0.95 19.00
C GLU A 77 10.19 0.29 18.47
N ASP A 78 9.61 1.01 17.49
CA ASP A 78 10.22 2.15 16.80
C ASP A 78 9.94 3.52 17.46
N THR A 79 9.54 3.52 18.74
CA THR A 79 9.05 4.69 19.54
C THR A 79 10.10 5.78 19.83
N SER A 80 11.21 5.83 19.09
CA SER A 80 12.27 6.84 19.23
C SER A 80 11.99 8.17 18.53
N ASN A 81 10.94 8.26 17.69
CA ASN A 81 10.62 9.44 16.89
C ASN A 81 9.52 10.32 17.53
N GLU A 82 9.64 11.64 17.39
CA GLU A 82 8.65 12.63 17.85
C GLU A 82 7.31 12.56 17.08
N THR A 83 7.30 11.95 15.90
CA THR A 83 6.10 11.73 15.08
C THR A 83 5.49 10.37 15.37
N THR A 84 4.23 10.34 15.80
CA THR A 84 3.48 9.09 16.00
C THR A 84 3.23 8.41 14.65
N THR A 85 3.92 7.28 14.44
CA THR A 85 3.70 6.38 13.33
C THR A 85 2.62 5.37 13.69
N GLU A 86 1.63 5.21 12.82
CA GLU A 86 0.51 4.28 13.02
C GLU A 86 0.09 3.61 11.72
N ILE A 87 -0.76 2.58 11.82
CA ILE A 87 -1.43 2.00 10.65
C ILE A 87 -2.42 3.05 10.12
N VAL A 88 -2.24 3.50 8.87
CA VAL A 88 -3.07 4.54 8.24
C VAL A 88 -4.02 4.01 7.18
N GLY A 89 -3.87 2.75 6.76
CA GLY A 89 -4.72 2.22 5.70
C GLY A 89 -4.39 0.83 5.21
N TRP A 90 -4.94 0.52 4.05
CA TRP A 90 -4.78 -0.74 3.33
C TRP A 90 -4.51 -0.45 1.86
N PHE A 91 -3.66 -1.26 1.21
CA PHE A 91 -3.52 -1.23 -0.24
C PHE A 91 -4.00 -2.54 -0.87
N THR A 92 -4.42 -2.46 -2.13
CA THR A 92 -4.76 -3.62 -2.94
C THR A 92 -4.49 -3.39 -4.41
N ALA A 93 -4.09 -4.43 -5.13
CA ALA A 93 -4.20 -4.47 -6.59
C ALA A 93 -5.27 -5.52 -6.95
N PRO A 94 -6.28 -5.18 -7.76
CA PRO A 94 -7.26 -6.15 -8.24
C PRO A 94 -6.63 -7.23 -9.14
N GLU A 95 -7.35 -8.33 -9.36
CA GLU A 95 -6.90 -9.38 -10.30
C GLU A 95 -7.08 -8.96 -11.76
N LEU A 96 -8.15 -8.20 -12.06
CA LEU A 96 -8.49 -7.79 -13.42
C LEU A 96 -7.73 -6.52 -13.83
N LEU A 97 -7.15 -6.54 -15.03
CA LEU A 97 -6.35 -5.44 -15.57
C LEU A 97 -7.08 -4.08 -15.58
N HIS A 98 -8.37 -4.08 -15.92
CA HIS A 98 -9.17 -2.85 -16.08
C HIS A 98 -9.99 -2.50 -14.83
N GLU A 99 -9.88 -3.28 -13.75
CA GLU A 99 -10.58 -2.99 -12.50
C GLU A 99 -9.79 -1.94 -11.71
N LYS A 100 -10.42 -0.80 -11.48
CA LYS A 100 -9.83 0.36 -10.77
C LYS A 100 -10.58 0.68 -9.48
N ALA A 101 -11.58 -0.14 -9.16
CA ALA A 101 -12.46 0.05 -8.03
C ALA A 101 -12.05 -0.86 -6.87
N PRO A 102 -12.27 -0.41 -5.62
CA PRO A 102 -12.16 -1.25 -4.43
C PRO A 102 -13.02 -2.53 -4.50
N GLY A 103 -12.37 -3.68 -4.38
CA GLY A 103 -13.05 -4.96 -4.22
C GLY A 103 -13.73 -5.12 -2.85
N PRO A 104 -14.74 -6.00 -2.72
CA PRO A 104 -15.51 -6.17 -1.49
C PRO A 104 -14.69 -6.61 -0.28
N VAL A 105 -13.60 -7.36 -0.50
CA VAL A 105 -12.70 -7.80 0.58
C VAL A 105 -11.92 -6.62 1.15
N ALA A 106 -11.31 -5.79 0.29
CA ALA A 106 -10.60 -4.59 0.72
C ALA A 106 -11.53 -3.61 1.45
N LEU A 107 -12.76 -3.43 0.96
CA LEU A 107 -13.79 -2.60 1.61
C LEU A 107 -14.13 -3.09 3.02
N ARG A 108 -14.20 -4.41 3.24
CA ARG A 108 -14.47 -4.97 4.57
C ARG A 108 -13.29 -4.75 5.51
N ILE A 109 -12.06 -4.97 5.03
CA ILE A 109 -10.84 -4.80 5.85
C ILE A 109 -10.71 -3.35 6.29
N VAL A 110 -10.83 -2.38 5.38
CA VAL A 110 -10.70 -0.95 5.75
C VAL A 110 -11.83 -0.49 6.67
N ALA A 111 -13.05 -1.02 6.52
CA ALA A 111 -14.14 -0.76 7.46
C ALA A 111 -13.85 -1.31 8.87
N SER A 112 -13.23 -2.50 8.97
CA SER A 112 -12.76 -3.05 10.23
C SER A 112 -11.63 -2.20 10.84
N LEU A 113 -10.68 -1.70 10.03
CA LEU A 113 -9.65 -0.77 10.50
C LEU A 113 -10.26 0.53 11.04
N ALA A 114 -11.26 1.08 10.36
CA ALA A 114 -11.96 2.28 10.83
C ALA A 114 -12.69 2.02 12.15
N ALA A 115 -13.36 0.87 12.29
CA ALA A 115 -14.03 0.51 13.54
C ALA A 115 -13.03 0.34 14.71
N ALA A 116 -11.83 -0.18 14.45
CA ALA A 116 -10.78 -0.31 15.47
C ALA A 116 -10.17 1.03 15.91
N THR A 117 -10.28 2.07 15.07
CA THR A 117 -9.66 3.40 15.28
C THR A 117 -10.65 4.47 15.76
N SER A 118 -11.84 4.08 16.26
CA SER A 118 -13.00 4.94 16.62
C SER A 118 -12.80 5.92 17.80
N GLY A 119 -11.62 6.52 17.93
CA GLY A 119 -11.25 7.49 18.98
C GLY A 119 -11.21 8.95 18.51
N GLY A 120 -11.90 9.32 17.43
CA GLY A 120 -11.90 10.67 16.88
C GLY A 120 -10.75 10.97 15.89
N GLY A 121 -10.09 9.93 15.36
CA GLY A 121 -9.06 10.06 14.33
C GLY A 121 -9.62 10.34 12.93
N THR A 122 -8.73 10.69 11.99
CA THR A 122 -9.05 10.68 10.55
C THR A 122 -9.39 9.25 10.13
N ASP A 123 -10.33 9.00 9.21
CA ASP A 123 -10.61 7.63 8.72
C ASP A 123 -9.38 7.02 8.00
N PRO A 124 -9.17 5.68 7.99
CA PRO A 124 -8.08 5.06 7.23
C PRO A 124 -8.23 5.25 5.72
N VAL A 125 -7.14 5.19 4.96
CA VAL A 125 -7.17 5.25 3.48
C VAL A 125 -7.20 3.85 2.85
N LEU A 126 -7.89 3.70 1.72
CA LEU A 126 -7.76 2.54 0.85
C LEU A 126 -7.03 2.92 -0.44
N LEU A 127 -5.85 2.36 -0.69
CA LEU A 127 -5.09 2.54 -1.91
C LEU A 127 -5.39 1.40 -2.88
N VAL A 128 -5.78 1.72 -4.12
CA VAL A 128 -5.99 0.75 -5.19
C VAL A 128 -4.97 1.00 -6.28
N VAL A 129 -4.25 -0.04 -6.67
CA VAL A 129 -3.28 -0.02 -7.76
C VAL A 129 -3.99 -0.18 -9.10
N ASP A 130 -3.62 0.63 -10.09
CA ASP A 130 -4.09 0.53 -11.46
C ASP A 130 -3.13 -0.35 -12.28
N ASN A 131 -3.50 -1.62 -12.46
CA ASN A 131 -2.66 -2.60 -13.15
C ASN A 131 -2.38 -2.23 -14.62
N GLU A 132 -3.29 -1.52 -15.27
CA GLU A 132 -3.11 -1.04 -16.64
C GLU A 132 -2.00 0.01 -16.70
N ALA A 133 -1.98 0.94 -15.74
CA ALA A 133 -0.93 1.93 -15.61
C ALA A 133 0.42 1.30 -15.19
N LEU A 134 0.40 0.28 -14.31
CA LEU A 134 1.61 -0.49 -13.99
C LEU A 134 2.21 -1.20 -15.21
N LEU A 135 1.37 -1.76 -16.07
CA LEU A 135 1.83 -2.40 -17.30
C LEU A 135 2.49 -1.37 -18.25
N ALA A 136 1.91 -0.18 -18.36
CA ALA A 136 2.48 0.92 -19.14
C ALA A 136 3.84 1.38 -18.57
N LEU A 137 3.94 1.52 -17.24
CA LEU A 137 5.18 1.83 -16.53
C LEU A 137 6.28 0.78 -16.81
N ALA A 138 5.93 -0.51 -16.70
CA ALA A 138 6.87 -1.61 -16.92
C ALA A 138 7.34 -1.68 -18.39
N GLY A 139 6.47 -1.36 -19.34
CA GLY A 139 6.76 -1.39 -20.78
C GLY A 139 7.65 -0.26 -21.29
N GLY A 140 8.03 0.71 -20.44
CA GLY A 140 8.80 1.89 -20.85
C GLY A 140 8.04 2.81 -21.83
N GLY A 141 6.72 2.61 -21.95
CA GLY A 141 5.85 3.27 -22.90
C GLY A 141 5.23 4.52 -22.29
N GLY A 142 5.94 5.64 -22.35
CA GLY A 142 5.43 6.96 -21.96
C GLY A 142 5.70 7.36 -20.50
N ALA A 143 5.67 8.67 -20.25
CA ALA A 143 5.91 9.28 -18.94
C ALA A 143 4.68 9.13 -18.02
N VAL A 144 4.27 7.89 -17.74
CA VAL A 144 3.26 7.60 -16.71
C VAL A 144 3.85 8.03 -15.37
N LEU A 145 3.11 8.84 -14.63
CA LEU A 145 3.50 9.25 -13.28
C LEU A 145 3.10 8.18 -12.27
N ALA A 146 3.81 8.09 -11.14
CA ALA A 146 3.47 7.16 -10.07
C ALA A 146 2.05 7.43 -9.53
N SER A 147 1.68 8.71 -9.40
CA SER A 147 0.34 9.14 -8.99
C SER A 147 -0.79 8.72 -9.94
N GLU A 148 -0.49 8.39 -11.20
CA GLU A 148 -1.47 7.88 -12.18
C GLU A 148 -1.70 6.36 -12.04
N ALA A 149 -0.73 5.64 -11.45
CA ALA A 149 -0.77 4.20 -11.27
C ALA A 149 -1.39 3.74 -9.95
N VAL A 150 -1.79 4.68 -9.10
CA VAL A 150 -2.47 4.39 -7.83
C VAL A 150 -3.62 5.36 -7.60
N ARG A 151 -4.63 4.92 -6.86
CA ARG A 151 -5.80 5.73 -6.48
C ARG A 151 -6.09 5.57 -5.01
N ALA A 152 -6.26 6.68 -4.32
CA ALA A 152 -6.67 6.68 -2.92
C ALA A 152 -8.19 6.83 -2.84
N PHE A 153 -8.81 6.04 -1.98
CA PHE A 153 -10.23 6.07 -1.67
C PHE A 153 -10.43 6.37 -0.20
N GLY A 154 -11.34 7.29 0.06
CA GLY A 154 -11.88 7.60 1.37
C GLY A 154 -13.33 7.16 1.50
N LYS A 155 -13.88 7.39 2.69
CA LYS A 155 -15.24 7.01 3.05
C LYS A 155 -16.26 7.93 2.37
N ASP A 156 -17.22 7.33 1.68
CA ASP A 156 -18.34 8.01 1.04
C ASP A 156 -19.49 8.28 2.03
N LEU A 157 -20.55 8.94 1.56
CA LEU A 157 -21.77 9.17 2.34
C LEU A 157 -22.46 7.88 2.80
N GLY A 158 -22.24 6.77 2.10
CA GLY A 158 -22.71 5.43 2.44
C GLY A 158 -21.81 4.69 3.44
N ARG A 159 -20.77 5.34 3.98
CA ARG A 159 -19.75 4.78 4.87
C ARG A 159 -18.92 3.67 4.24
N GLN A 160 -18.75 3.70 2.93
CA GLN A 160 -17.93 2.76 2.16
C GLN A 160 -16.73 3.49 1.55
N TRP A 161 -15.59 2.82 1.46
CA TRP A 161 -14.36 3.40 0.88
C TRP A 161 -14.41 3.39 -0.65
N LYS A 162 -15.31 4.19 -1.21
CA LYS A 162 -15.58 4.25 -2.66
C LYS A 162 -15.43 5.65 -3.23
N GLU A 163 -15.31 6.67 -2.40
CA GLU A 163 -15.10 8.05 -2.86
C GLU A 163 -13.61 8.28 -3.10
N PRO A 164 -13.17 8.63 -4.32
CA PRO A 164 -11.78 9.00 -4.56
C PRO A 164 -11.38 10.20 -3.69
N VAL A 165 -10.20 10.14 -3.09
CA VAL A 165 -9.64 11.27 -2.35
C VAL A 165 -9.28 12.38 -3.34
N GLY A 166 -9.61 13.63 -3.01
CA GLY A 166 -9.48 14.77 -3.92
C GLY A 166 -8.04 15.12 -4.32
N SER A 167 -7.04 14.72 -3.52
CA SER A 167 -5.63 14.92 -3.81
C SER A 167 -4.80 13.72 -3.36
N LEU A 168 -4.13 13.07 -4.32
CA LEU A 168 -3.10 12.05 -4.08
C LEU A 168 -1.80 12.54 -4.72
N ALA A 169 -0.72 12.56 -3.94
CA ALA A 169 0.61 12.90 -4.43
C ALA A 169 1.60 11.80 -4.06
N VAL A 170 2.47 11.45 -5.00
CA VAL A 170 3.65 10.61 -4.75
C VAL A 170 4.85 11.54 -4.73
N GLU A 171 5.65 11.49 -3.67
CA GLU A 171 6.89 12.24 -3.59
C GLU A 171 7.85 11.79 -4.71
N SER A 172 8.56 12.74 -5.32
CA SER A 172 9.40 12.46 -6.50
C SER A 172 8.66 11.66 -7.59
N ASP A 173 7.42 12.06 -7.94
CA ASP A 173 6.48 11.29 -8.76
C ASP A 173 7.12 10.59 -9.99
N ALA A 174 7.87 11.33 -10.81
CA ALA A 174 8.58 10.77 -11.97
C ALA A 174 9.73 9.82 -11.60
N GLY A 175 10.49 10.14 -10.54
CA GLY A 175 11.56 9.26 -10.04
C GLY A 175 11.00 7.99 -9.41
N ALA A 176 9.88 8.08 -8.69
CA ALA A 176 9.18 6.93 -8.12
C ALA A 176 8.65 6.00 -9.23
N ALA A 177 8.13 6.56 -10.32
CA ALA A 177 7.75 5.82 -11.51
C ALA A 177 8.93 5.08 -12.16
N GLU A 178 10.08 5.76 -12.31
CA GLU A 178 11.30 5.14 -12.87
C GLU A 178 11.85 4.03 -11.96
N ALA A 179 11.91 4.28 -10.64
CA ALA A 179 12.32 3.30 -9.64
C ALA A 179 11.40 2.07 -9.65
N ALA A 180 10.07 2.28 -9.70
CA ALA A 180 9.11 1.18 -9.77
C ALA A 180 9.27 0.37 -11.06
N ALA A 181 9.43 1.03 -12.21
CA ALA A 181 9.67 0.34 -13.47
C ALA A 181 10.97 -0.50 -13.42
N SER A 182 12.01 0.00 -12.75
CA SER A 182 13.25 -0.77 -12.53
C SER A 182 13.02 -1.97 -11.60
N ALA A 183 12.34 -1.76 -10.48
CA ALA A 183 12.00 -2.84 -9.54
C ALA A 183 11.17 -3.93 -10.22
N ILE A 184 10.17 -3.56 -11.04
CA ILE A 184 9.33 -4.51 -11.77
C ILE A 184 10.19 -5.35 -12.75
N ARG A 185 11.12 -4.74 -13.48
CA ARG A 185 12.01 -5.46 -14.40
C ARG A 185 12.96 -6.42 -13.67
N GLU A 186 13.44 -6.04 -12.49
CA GLU A 186 14.28 -6.90 -11.66
C GLU A 186 13.46 -8.05 -11.07
N ALA A 187 12.26 -7.76 -10.58
CA ALA A 187 11.36 -8.73 -9.95
C ALA A 187 10.78 -9.76 -10.93
N THR A 188 10.62 -9.39 -12.20
CA THR A 188 10.09 -10.27 -13.26
C THR A 188 11.19 -10.95 -14.09
N GLY A 189 12.46 -10.68 -13.80
CA GLY A 189 13.62 -11.24 -14.49
C GLY A 189 13.90 -12.71 -14.13
N ALA A 190 14.42 -13.47 -15.10
CA ALA A 190 14.62 -14.93 -15.03
C ALA A 190 15.63 -15.45 -13.97
N ALA A 191 16.32 -14.58 -13.24
CA ALA A 191 17.40 -14.95 -12.30
C ALA A 191 17.17 -14.50 -10.85
N ALA A 192 16.08 -13.80 -10.56
CA ALA A 192 15.79 -13.30 -9.21
C ALA A 192 14.63 -14.09 -8.60
N GLY A 193 14.78 -14.51 -7.33
CA GLY A 193 13.62 -14.87 -6.51
C GLY A 193 12.70 -13.64 -6.33
N PRO A 194 11.54 -13.78 -5.67
CA PRO A 194 10.62 -12.66 -5.49
C PRO A 194 11.33 -11.49 -4.81
N PHE A 195 11.53 -10.40 -5.57
CA PHE A 195 12.15 -9.15 -5.12
C PHE A 195 11.36 -8.53 -3.96
N VAL A 196 10.03 -8.70 -3.99
CA VAL A 196 9.12 -8.42 -2.89
C VAL A 196 8.54 -9.73 -2.38
N ARG A 197 8.74 -10.00 -1.09
CA ARG A 197 8.10 -11.10 -0.36
C ARG A 197 7.04 -10.54 0.56
N ASP A 198 5.84 -11.05 0.44
CA ASP A 198 4.79 -10.76 1.40
C ASP A 198 4.83 -11.69 2.62
N LEU A 199 3.90 -11.50 3.55
CA LEU A 199 3.82 -12.31 4.76
C LEU A 199 3.61 -13.80 4.46
N VAL A 200 2.84 -14.12 3.42
CA VAL A 200 2.59 -15.51 3.01
C VAL A 200 3.86 -16.15 2.44
N ASP A 201 4.63 -15.42 1.64
CA ASP A 201 5.94 -15.88 1.15
C ASP A 201 6.93 -16.07 2.30
N HIS A 202 6.97 -15.12 3.23
CA HIS A 202 7.81 -15.20 4.43
C HIS A 202 7.51 -16.47 5.25
N TRP A 203 6.23 -16.78 5.48
CA TRP A 203 5.84 -17.99 6.19
C TRP A 203 6.21 -19.27 5.45
N LYS A 204 6.06 -19.31 4.12
CA LYS A 204 6.43 -20.48 3.31
C LYS A 204 7.95 -20.70 3.31
N ALA A 205 8.74 -19.63 3.24
CA ALA A 205 10.20 -19.70 3.23
C ALA A 205 10.80 -19.92 4.63
N GLY A 206 10.04 -19.64 5.69
CA GLY A 206 10.43 -19.82 7.08
C GLY A 206 11.05 -18.57 7.72
N ALA A 207 11.27 -18.62 9.04
CA ALA A 207 11.61 -17.47 9.88
C ALA A 207 12.93 -16.76 9.53
N ALA A 208 13.82 -17.40 8.77
CA ALA A 208 15.07 -16.81 8.31
C ALA A 208 14.91 -15.95 7.06
N SER A 209 13.73 -15.99 6.42
CA SER A 209 13.43 -15.11 5.29
C SER A 209 12.97 -13.75 5.77
N GLU A 210 13.23 -12.69 5.00
CA GLU A 210 12.78 -11.35 5.33
C GLU A 210 11.39 -11.06 4.75
N TRP A 211 10.52 -10.47 5.55
CA TRP A 211 9.28 -9.87 5.08
C TRP A 211 9.62 -8.49 4.50
N THR A 212 9.45 -8.31 3.19
CA THR A 212 9.85 -7.07 2.52
C THR A 212 9.02 -5.89 3.01
N THR A 213 9.66 -4.79 3.36
CA THR A 213 9.00 -3.55 3.80
C THR A 213 9.39 -2.40 2.88
N ALA A 214 8.66 -1.28 2.94
CA ALA A 214 9.07 -0.08 2.21
C ALA A 214 10.49 0.39 2.62
N ALA A 215 10.83 0.26 3.90
CA ALA A 215 12.14 0.60 4.43
C ALA A 215 13.28 -0.23 3.80
N SER A 216 13.04 -1.52 3.51
CA SER A 216 14.07 -2.36 2.84
C SER A 216 14.32 -1.95 1.38
N LEU A 217 13.40 -1.19 0.76
CA LEU A 217 13.54 -0.65 -0.59
C LEU A 217 14.02 0.81 -0.64
N ALA A 218 14.24 1.47 0.50
CA ALA A 218 14.62 2.89 0.52
C ALA A 218 15.94 3.16 -0.22
N ALA A 219 16.96 2.32 -0.03
CA ALA A 219 18.25 2.46 -0.69
C ALA A 219 18.16 2.21 -2.21
N PHE A 220 17.32 1.25 -2.62
CA PHE A 220 17.04 1.00 -4.03
C PHE A 220 16.34 2.21 -4.65
N THR A 221 15.28 2.69 -4.02
CA THR A 221 14.47 3.80 -4.55
C THR A 221 15.31 5.07 -4.70
N LYS A 222 16.11 5.41 -3.69
CA LYS A 222 17.01 6.57 -3.72
C LYS A 222 18.06 6.54 -4.85
N LYS A 223 18.42 5.36 -5.35
CA LYS A 223 19.35 5.23 -6.48
C LYS A 223 18.71 5.63 -7.81
N HIS A 224 17.37 5.54 -7.88
CA HIS A 224 16.58 5.71 -9.10
C HIS A 224 15.69 6.96 -9.10
N THR A 225 15.56 7.66 -7.96
CA THR A 225 14.92 8.99 -7.81
C THR A 225 15.96 10.11 -7.78
#